data_AF-A0A3G8YCA3-F1
#
_entry.id   AF-A0A3G8YCA3-F1
#
_cell.length_a   1.000
_cell.length_b   1.000
_cell.length_c   1.000
_cell.angle_alpha   90.00
_cell.angle_beta   90.00
_cell.angle_gamma   90.00
#
_symmetry.space_group_name_H-M   'P 1'
#
loop_
_entity.id
_entity.type
_entity.pdbx_description
1 polymer ?
#
loop_
_entity_poly.entity_id
_entity_poly.type
_entity_poly.pdbx_seq_one_letter_code
_entity_poly.pdbx_strand_id
1 'polypeptide(L)'
;MSARKAPVGAAKTQSYRAAYQQLTSIAAELEAGETDLDKVLPLLTQAQAAYEICRERIDALRAALDEAAPLETVPLAAELGQDAADSAETEEDDTDDDDDVYF
;
A
#
# COMPACT_ATOMS: atom_id res chain seq x y z
N MET A 1 5.78 -38.11 26.57
CA MET A 1 6.01 -37.27 25.38
C MET A 1 5.20 -35.98 25.56
N SER A 2 5.82 -34.90 26.04
CA SER A 2 5.11 -33.63 26.25
C SER A 2 5.23 -32.75 25.02
N ALA A 3 4.13 -32.59 24.28
CA ALA A 3 4.03 -31.60 23.22
C ALA A 3 4.04 -30.20 23.85
N ARG A 4 5.11 -29.43 23.60
CA ARG A 4 5.15 -28.01 23.95
C ARG A 4 4.12 -27.29 23.06
N LYS A 5 2.97 -26.94 23.64
CA LYS A 5 1.97 -26.07 23.02
C LYS A 5 2.63 -24.74 22.68
N ALA A 6 2.62 -24.37 21.40
CA ALA A 6 3.20 -23.11 20.96
C ALA A 6 2.47 -21.93 21.64
N PRO A 7 3.18 -20.86 22.02
CA PRO A 7 2.54 -19.68 22.60
C PRO A 7 1.63 -19.03 21.56
N VAL A 8 0.46 -18.54 22.00
CA VAL A 8 -0.55 -17.88 21.15
C VAL A 8 0.04 -16.75 20.29
N GLY A 9 1.08 -16.06 20.78
CA GLY A 9 1.80 -15.04 20.01
C GLY A 9 2.53 -15.58 18.77
N ALA A 10 3.13 -16.77 18.84
CA ALA A 10 3.81 -17.38 17.70
C ALA A 10 2.82 -17.80 16.60
N ALA A 11 1.65 -18.29 16.98
CA ALA A 11 0.58 -18.63 16.04
C ALA A 11 0.05 -17.39 15.29
N LYS A 12 -0.16 -16.26 15.99
CA LYS A 12 -0.59 -14.99 15.38
C LYS A 12 0.46 -14.39 14.43
N THR A 13 1.75 -14.55 14.74
CA THR A 13 2.82 -14.11 13.85
C THR A 13 2.93 -14.99 12.60
N GLN A 14 2.69 -16.30 12.74
CA GLN A 14 2.63 -17.20 11.59
C GLN A 14 1.43 -16.88 10.68
N SER A 15 0.25 -16.59 11.25
CA SER A 15 -0.92 -16.21 10.45
C SER A 15 -0.74 -14.88 9.72
N TYR A 16 -0.15 -13.88 10.38
CA TYR A 16 0.19 -12.60 9.74
C TYR A 16 1.18 -12.79 8.59
N ARG A 17 2.27 -13.54 8.82
CA ARG A 17 3.29 -13.79 7.78
C ARG A 17 2.71 -14.52 6.58
N ALA A 18 1.86 -15.52 6.80
CA ALA A 18 1.21 -16.26 5.74
C ALA A 18 0.26 -15.36 4.93
N ALA A 19 -0.58 -14.56 5.60
CA ALA A 19 -1.49 -13.63 4.93
C ALA A 19 -0.73 -12.56 4.13
N TYR A 20 0.37 -12.01 4.68
CA TYR A 20 1.21 -11.05 3.97
C TYR A 20 1.87 -11.65 2.72
N GLN A 21 2.37 -12.89 2.81
CA GLN A 21 2.94 -13.60 1.67
C GLN A 21 1.91 -13.87 0.57
N GLN A 22 0.68 -14.24 0.95
CA GLN A 22 -0.42 -14.40 0.00
C GLN A 22 -0.75 -13.07 -0.69
N LEU A 23 -0.86 -11.98 0.08
CA LEU A 23 -1.15 -10.66 -0.46
C LEU A 23 -0.08 -10.20 -1.47
N THR A 24 1.20 -10.38 -1.15
CA THR A 24 2.31 -10.02 -2.07
C THR A 24 2.34 -10.88 -3.32
N SER A 25 2.03 -12.18 -3.20
CA SER A 25 1.92 -13.06 -4.37
C SER A 25 0.80 -12.64 -5.31
N ILE A 26 -0.39 -12.32 -4.76
CA ILE A 26 -1.53 -11.87 -5.55
C ILE A 26 -1.23 -10.53 -6.21
N ALA A 27 -0.59 -9.60 -5.49
CA ALA A 27 -0.19 -8.31 -6.06
C ALA A 27 0.77 -8.50 -7.26
N ALA A 28 1.78 -9.36 -7.11
CA ALA A 28 2.71 -9.67 -8.19
C ALA A 28 2.02 -10.31 -9.41
N GLU A 29 1.02 -11.17 -9.18
CA GLU A 29 0.24 -11.81 -10.25
C GLU A 29 -0.62 -10.79 -11.01
N LEU A 30 -1.24 -9.84 -10.30
CA LEU A 30 -2.03 -8.76 -10.90
C LEU A 30 -1.16 -7.75 -11.65
N GLU A 31 0.00 -7.38 -11.09
CA GLU A 31 0.96 -6.45 -11.70
C GLU A 31 1.63 -7.00 -12.97
N ALA A 32 1.80 -8.32 -13.05
CA ALA A 32 2.33 -8.98 -14.25
C ALA A 32 1.43 -8.79 -15.49
N GLY A 33 0.16 -8.42 -15.31
CA GLY A 33 -0.75 -8.07 -16.41
C GLY A 33 -1.23 -9.24 -17.27
N GLU A 34 -0.73 -10.46 -17.04
CA GLU A 34 -1.15 -11.69 -17.72
C GLU A 34 -2.33 -12.40 -17.03
N THR A 35 -2.92 -11.77 -16.01
CA THR A 35 -4.04 -12.35 -15.26
C THR A 35 -5.32 -12.30 -16.09
N ASP A 36 -5.94 -13.47 -16.24
CA ASP A 36 -7.25 -13.62 -16.88
C ASP A 36 -8.32 -12.78 -16.16
N LEU A 37 -9.13 -12.05 -16.93
CA LEU A 37 -10.11 -11.08 -16.44
C LEU A 37 -11.15 -11.75 -15.52
N ASP A 38 -11.49 -13.00 -15.81
CA ASP A 38 -12.41 -13.81 -15.00
C ASP A 38 -11.78 -14.22 -13.65
N LYS A 39 -10.45 -14.20 -13.53
CA LYS A 39 -9.70 -14.57 -12.32
C LYS A 39 -9.36 -13.37 -11.44
N VAL A 40 -9.43 -12.16 -11.98
CA VAL A 40 -9.13 -10.91 -11.23
C VAL A 40 -10.06 -10.75 -10.03
N LEU A 41 -11.38 -10.91 -10.21
CA LEU A 41 -12.35 -10.78 -9.11
C LEU A 41 -12.11 -11.80 -7.97
N PRO A 42 -11.92 -13.11 -8.27
CA PRO A 42 -11.49 -14.10 -7.28
C PRO A 42 -10.17 -13.76 -6.57
N LEU A 43 -9.19 -13.22 -7.28
CA LEU A 43 -7.90 -12.83 -6.70
C LEU A 43 -8.05 -11.62 -5.77
N LEU A 44 -8.85 -10.62 -6.16
CA LEU A 44 -9.11 -9.44 -5.33
C LEU A 44 -9.84 -9.78 -4.04
N THR A 45 -10.82 -10.69 -4.09
CA THR A 45 -11.53 -11.16 -2.88
C THR A 45 -10.59 -11.93 -1.94
N GLN A 46 -9.69 -12.74 -2.48
CA GLN A 46 -8.64 -13.40 -1.69
C GLN A 46 -7.65 -12.40 -1.09
N ALA A 47 -7.24 -11.39 -1.86
CA ALA A 47 -6.38 -10.31 -1.38
C ALA A 47 -7.05 -9.51 -0.25
N GLN A 48 -8.35 -9.21 -0.38
CA GLN A 48 -9.11 -8.53 0.66
C GLN A 48 -9.14 -9.33 1.96
N ALA A 49 -9.41 -10.63 1.90
CA ALA A 49 -9.39 -11.50 3.08
C ALA A 49 -7.99 -11.57 3.73
N ALA A 50 -6.93 -11.68 2.92
CA ALA A 50 -5.55 -11.66 3.44
C ALA A 50 -5.20 -10.30 4.08
N TYR A 51 -5.69 -9.20 3.48
CA TYR A 51 -5.49 -7.86 4.01
C TYR A 51 -6.19 -7.64 5.35
N GLU A 52 -7.42 -8.13 5.53
CA GLU A 52 -8.14 -8.01 6.81
C GLU A 52 -7.36 -8.66 7.96
N ILE A 53 -6.80 -9.85 7.74
CA ILE A 53 -5.94 -10.53 8.74
C ILE A 53 -4.70 -9.67 9.07
N CYS A 54 -4.08 -9.07 8.05
CA CYS A 54 -2.94 -8.18 8.25
C CYS A 54 -3.32 -6.95 9.05
N ARG A 55 -4.46 -6.33 8.72
CA ARG A 55 -4.99 -5.14 9.38
C ARG A 55 -5.32 -5.42 10.84
N GLU A 56 -6.07 -6.47 11.14
CA GLU A 56 -6.41 -6.85 12.52
C GLU A 56 -5.16 -7.00 13.40
N ARG A 57 -4.09 -7.58 12.83
CA ARG A 57 -2.84 -7.76 13.58
C ARG A 57 -2.16 -6.43 13.87
N ILE A 58 -2.12 -5.53 12.89
CA ILE A 58 -1.55 -4.19 13.04
C ILE A 58 -2.35 -3.38 14.06
N ASP A 59 -3.68 -3.42 13.99
CA ASP A 59 -4.56 -2.70 14.90
C ASP A 59 -4.42 -3.24 16.34
N ALA A 60 -4.32 -4.55 16.52
CA ALA A 60 -4.02 -5.14 17.82
C ALA A 60 -2.63 -4.75 18.37
N LEU A 61 -1.66 -4.53 17.47
CA LEU A 61 -0.32 -4.08 17.86
C LEU A 61 -0.34 -2.60 18.25
N ARG A 62 -1.05 -1.75 17.49
CA ARG A 62 -1.25 -0.33 17.79
C ARG A 62 -1.93 -0.16 19.15
N ALA A 63 -3.03 -0.87 19.39
CA ALA A 63 -3.73 -0.83 20.67
C ALA A 63 -2.82 -1.25 21.85
N ALA A 64 -2.00 -2.28 21.66
CA ALA A 64 -1.06 -2.72 22.69
C ALA A 64 0.07 -1.69 22.94
N LEU A 65 0.49 -0.97 21.91
CA LEU A 65 1.46 0.12 22.04
C LEU A 65 0.84 1.34 22.73
N ASP A 66 -0.38 1.72 22.37
CA ASP A 66 -1.10 2.84 22.97
C ASP A 66 -1.41 2.58 24.46
N GLU A 67 -1.76 1.33 24.82
CA GLU A 67 -1.95 0.92 26.21
C GLU A 67 -0.62 0.92 27.00
N ALA A 68 0.50 0.60 26.35
CA ALA A 68 1.83 0.59 26.96
C ALA A 68 2.50 1.98 27.01
N ALA A 69 2.09 2.91 26.15
CA ALA A 69 2.67 4.24 26.01
C ALA A 69 1.63 5.34 26.28
N PRO A 70 1.27 5.61 27.54
CA PRO A 70 0.32 6.68 27.88
C PRO A 70 0.93 8.10 27.78
N LEU A 71 1.97 8.31 26.97
CA LEU A 71 2.71 9.58 26.92
C LEU A 71 2.90 10.08 25.47
N GLU A 72 2.17 11.15 25.16
CA GLU A 72 2.31 12.12 24.06
C GLU A 72 2.94 11.62 22.75
N THR A 73 2.11 11.16 21.82
CA THR A 73 2.52 10.94 20.42
C THR A 73 2.59 12.28 19.68
N VAL A 74 3.82 12.72 19.36
CA VAL A 74 4.08 13.83 18.42
C VAL A 74 3.64 13.39 17.01
N PRO A 75 2.83 14.19 16.27
CA PRO A 75 2.26 13.74 15.02
C PRO A 75 3.33 13.67 13.91
N LEU A 76 3.59 12.46 13.41
CA LEU A 76 4.51 12.17 12.29
C LEU A 76 3.83 12.32 10.90
N ALA A 77 2.64 12.91 10.83
CA ALA A 77 1.82 12.93 9.62
C ALA A 77 2.09 14.10 8.65
N ALA A 78 3.11 14.93 8.90
CA ALA A 78 3.30 16.18 8.15
C ALA A 78 4.16 16.06 6.87
N GLU A 79 4.90 14.97 6.65
CA GLU A 79 5.98 14.95 5.64
C GLU A 79 5.90 13.73 4.71
N LEU A 80 4.80 13.57 3.96
CA LEU A 80 4.76 12.68 2.80
C LEU A 80 4.04 13.34 1.62
N GLY A 81 4.82 14.12 0.85
CA GLY A 81 4.81 14.06 -0.61
C GLY A 81 3.58 14.59 -1.35
N GLN A 82 3.49 15.92 -1.48
CA GLN A 82 2.72 16.59 -2.53
C GLN A 82 3.69 17.18 -3.57
N ASP A 83 4.40 16.30 -4.28
CA ASP A 83 5.23 16.66 -5.45
C ASP A 83 4.95 15.68 -6.60
N ALA A 84 3.68 15.60 -6.99
CA ALA A 84 3.25 14.92 -8.22
C ALA A 84 2.17 15.75 -8.91
N ALA A 85 2.53 16.98 -9.29
CA ALA A 85 1.79 17.79 -10.25
C ALA A 85 2.78 18.61 -11.08
N ASP A 86 3.74 17.92 -11.71
CA ASP A 86 4.52 18.46 -12.82
C ASP A 86 4.39 17.47 -13.98
N SER A 87 3.31 17.62 -14.76
CA SER A 87 3.15 17.00 -16.06
C SER A 87 2.03 17.70 -16.83
N ALA A 88 2.44 18.40 -17.89
CA ALA A 88 1.68 18.99 -18.98
C ALA A 88 0.83 20.23 -18.60
N GLU A 89 0.85 21.34 -19.33
CA GLU A 89 1.03 21.52 -20.78
C GLU A 89 1.83 22.82 -21.04
N THR A 90 2.81 22.80 -21.93
CA THR A 90 3.31 24.05 -22.54
C THR A 90 2.37 24.34 -23.70
N GLU A 91 1.42 25.25 -23.50
CA GLU A 91 0.66 25.82 -24.60
C GLU A 91 1.61 26.72 -25.41
N GLU A 92 2.13 26.16 -26.51
CA GLU A 92 2.62 26.97 -27.63
C GLU A 92 1.37 27.51 -28.33
N ASP A 93 0.94 28.71 -27.95
CA ASP A 93 0.01 29.48 -28.79
C ASP A 93 0.22 30.98 -28.66
N ASP A 94 0.14 31.61 -29.83
CA ASP A 94 0.02 33.03 -30.13
C ASP A 94 1.18 33.98 -29.77
N THR A 95 1.97 34.36 -30.79
CA THR A 95 1.67 35.61 -31.52
C THR A 95 2.45 35.68 -32.85
N ASP A 96 1.69 35.70 -33.96
CA ASP A 96 2.06 36.45 -35.17
C ASP A 96 2.23 37.93 -34.74
N ASP A 97 3.40 38.51 -34.93
CA ASP A 97 3.52 39.97 -35.13
C ASP A 97 4.78 40.26 -35.96
N ASP A 98 4.55 40.91 -37.08
CA ASP A 98 5.46 41.53 -38.02
C ASP A 98 6.83 41.98 -37.46
N ASP A 99 7.92 41.68 -38.18
CA ASP A 99 8.74 42.72 -38.84
C ASP A 99 10.05 42.15 -39.41
N ASP A 100 10.57 42.84 -40.43
CA ASP A 100 11.93 42.74 -40.99
C ASP A 100 12.22 41.68 -42.06
N VAL A 101 11.46 41.76 -43.15
CA VAL A 101 12.07 41.62 -44.49
C VAL A 101 12.36 43.02 -45.03
N TYR A 102 13.54 43.58 -44.70
CA TYR A 102 14.11 44.69 -45.45
C TYR A 102 15.63 44.59 -45.62
N PHE A 103 16.00 44.47 -46.91
CA PHE A 103 17.30 44.63 -47.59
C PHE A 103 18.40 43.58 -47.41
#